data_AF-A0A8K0D3V4-F1
#
_entry.id   AF-A0A8K0D3V4-F1
#
_cell.length_a   1.000
_cell.length_b   1.000
_cell.length_c   1.000
_cell.angle_alpha   90.00
_cell.angle_beta   90.00
_cell.angle_gamma   90.00
#
_symmetry.space_group_name_H-M   'P 1'
#
loop_
_entity.id
_entity.type
_entity.pdbx_description
1 polymer ?
#
loop_
_entity_poly.entity_id
_entity_poly.type
_entity_poly.pdbx_seq_one_letter_code
_entity_poly.pdbx_strand_id
1 'polypeptide(L)'
;MSDLETIDESVTKKRKGVKNVIYKNEKIKEARLKNQLYENYKGAVVKPKNQGYDCSSGSRIQVCKTVFLSVYGISVDQLRRIRQLLIEGKPPIDKRGFNRPGNAKPADLILLVENHIKSFPVHEAHYTSHEYRYLSANLNVKIMWQLFSSTCGNKMVTYGFYLKIFKENFNLKFGQPQVDTCCVCEQLNVKIKSPTLNDGAKRAVVAELMVHKRRAKKFFKKIESVSNVCRERDNAAGITIDYMQNLQLPEVPIQEAFYLQ
;
A
#
# COMPACT_ATOMS: atom_id res chain seq x y z
N MET A 1 13.50 -75.42 -1.23
CA MET A 1 12.05 -75.64 -1.25
C MET A 1 11.52 -74.87 -0.05
N SER A 2 11.23 -73.59 -0.29
CA SER A 2 9.84 -73.11 -0.37
C SER A 2 9.13 -73.41 0.94
N ASP A 3 8.82 -72.39 1.74
CA ASP A 3 7.45 -71.91 1.76
C ASP A 3 7.33 -70.58 2.48
N LEU A 4 6.26 -69.89 2.10
CA LEU A 4 6.03 -68.47 2.17
C LEU A 4 6.01 -67.91 3.59
N GLU A 5 6.41 -66.63 3.65
CA GLU A 5 6.16 -65.70 4.74
C GLU A 5 4.69 -65.75 5.20
N THR A 6 4.47 -66.17 6.44
CA THR A 6 3.21 -65.95 7.15
C THR A 6 3.20 -64.50 7.64
N ILE A 7 2.52 -63.62 6.89
CA ILE A 7 2.28 -62.24 7.32
C ILE A 7 1.28 -62.27 8.47
N ASP A 8 1.75 -61.80 9.62
CA ASP A 8 1.00 -61.54 10.86
C ASP A 8 -0.28 -60.72 10.60
N GLU A 9 -1.44 -61.29 10.95
CA GLU A 9 -2.73 -60.61 10.98
C GLU A 9 -2.73 -59.54 12.09
N SER A 10 -2.10 -58.40 11.81
CA SER A 10 -2.35 -57.20 12.60
C SER A 10 -3.76 -56.69 12.29
N VAL A 11 -4.66 -56.93 13.25
CA VAL A 11 -6.06 -56.49 13.26
C VAL A 11 -6.15 -54.99 12.94
N THR A 12 -6.52 -54.65 11.71
CA THR A 12 -6.75 -53.26 11.31
C THR A 12 -8.01 -52.75 12.01
N LYS A 13 -7.83 -51.77 12.90
CA LYS A 13 -8.91 -51.12 13.64
C LYS A 13 -9.96 -50.55 12.66
N LYS A 14 -11.22 -50.98 12.83
CA LYS A 14 -12.37 -50.50 12.06
C LYS A 14 -12.43 -48.98 12.05
N ARG A 15 -12.29 -48.36 10.88
CA ARG A 15 -12.55 -46.92 10.69
C ARG A 15 -14.05 -46.67 10.80
N LYS A 16 -14.43 -45.78 11.71
CA LYS A 16 -15.83 -45.39 11.94
C LYS A 16 -16.38 -44.80 10.62
N GLY A 17 -17.38 -45.46 10.04
CA GLY A 17 -18.07 -44.99 8.83
C GLY A 17 -17.79 -45.76 7.52
N VAL A 18 -16.86 -46.72 7.50
CA VAL A 18 -16.63 -47.55 6.29
C VAL A 18 -17.39 -48.87 6.43
N LYS A 19 -18.41 -49.07 5.58
CA LYS A 19 -19.15 -50.35 5.48
C LYS A 19 -18.36 -51.31 4.60
N ASN A 20 -17.95 -52.45 5.16
CA ASN A 20 -17.20 -53.49 4.42
C ASN A 20 -18.10 -54.54 3.75
N VAL A 21 -19.42 -54.47 3.93
CA VAL A 21 -20.38 -55.41 3.34
C VAL A 21 -21.49 -54.63 2.65
N ILE A 22 -21.70 -54.91 1.37
CA ILE A 22 -22.82 -54.39 0.58
C ILE A 22 -24.00 -55.33 0.79
N TYR A 23 -25.05 -54.87 1.46
CA TYR A 23 -26.26 -55.67 1.66
C TYR A 23 -27.00 -55.84 0.33
N LYS A 24 -27.65 -56.99 0.08
CA LYS A 24 -28.38 -57.29 -1.18
C LYS A 24 -29.39 -56.21 -1.58
N ASN A 25 -29.89 -55.42 -0.61
CA ASN A 25 -30.90 -54.40 -0.80
C ASN A 25 -30.32 -52.98 -0.97
N GLU A 26 -29.00 -52.81 -0.82
CA GLU A 26 -28.26 -51.56 -0.97
C GLU A 26 -27.61 -51.40 -2.36
N LYS A 27 -28.06 -52.15 -3.39
CA LYS A 27 -27.68 -51.81 -4.76
C LYS A 27 -28.30 -50.45 -5.10
N ILE A 28 -27.46 -49.43 -5.18
CA ILE A 28 -27.83 -48.08 -5.65
C ILE A 28 -28.48 -48.26 -7.03
N LYS A 29 -29.72 -47.83 -7.17
CA LYS A 29 -30.40 -47.83 -8.47
C LYS A 29 -29.72 -46.78 -9.33
N GLU A 30 -28.83 -47.20 -10.23
CA GLU A 30 -28.29 -46.31 -11.25
C GLU A 30 -29.43 -45.80 -12.16
N ALA A 31 -29.36 -44.52 -12.54
CA ALA A 31 -30.35 -43.92 -13.41
C ALA A 31 -30.32 -44.59 -14.80
N ARG A 32 -31.46 -45.06 -15.28
CA ARG A 32 -31.58 -45.78 -16.57
C ARG A 32 -31.36 -44.80 -17.73
N LEU A 33 -30.40 -45.06 -18.60
CA LEU A 33 -30.26 -44.33 -19.87
C LEU A 33 -31.20 -44.93 -20.94
N LYS A 34 -31.59 -44.10 -21.92
CA LYS A 34 -32.43 -44.51 -23.04
C LYS A 34 -31.74 -45.64 -23.81
N ASN A 35 -32.48 -46.68 -24.17
CA ASN A 35 -32.02 -47.85 -24.96
C ASN A 35 -30.97 -48.77 -24.30
N GLN A 36 -30.64 -48.63 -23.01
CA GLN A 36 -29.77 -49.59 -22.32
C GLN A 36 -30.53 -50.85 -21.85
N LEU A 37 -29.95 -52.01 -22.12
CA LEU A 37 -30.36 -53.31 -21.60
C LEU A 37 -29.85 -53.47 -20.16
N TYR A 38 -30.65 -54.07 -19.29
CA TYR A 38 -30.19 -54.41 -17.93
C TYR A 38 -30.75 -55.76 -17.47
N GLU A 39 -29.93 -56.49 -16.73
CA GLU A 39 -30.32 -57.72 -16.05
C GLU A 39 -30.85 -57.40 -14.65
N ASN A 40 -32.06 -57.87 -14.36
CA ASN A 40 -32.62 -57.69 -13.04
C ASN A 40 -31.92 -58.56 -11.99
N TYR A 41 -32.25 -58.34 -10.72
CA TYR A 41 -31.70 -59.13 -9.61
C TYR A 41 -32.05 -60.63 -9.65
N LYS A 42 -32.90 -61.05 -10.59
CA LYS A 42 -33.26 -62.45 -10.87
C LYS A 42 -32.60 -62.98 -12.16
N GLY A 43 -31.66 -62.24 -12.77
CA GLY A 43 -30.94 -62.64 -13.98
C GLY A 43 -31.73 -62.54 -15.29
N ALA A 44 -32.93 -61.95 -15.30
CA ALA A 44 -33.71 -61.79 -16.50
C ALA A 44 -33.43 -60.43 -17.19
N VAL A 45 -33.22 -60.46 -18.50
CA VAL A 45 -33.04 -59.27 -19.33
C VAL A 45 -34.38 -58.56 -19.50
N VAL A 46 -34.47 -57.32 -19.03
CA VAL A 46 -35.67 -56.49 -19.13
C VAL A 46 -35.56 -55.55 -20.33
N LYS A 47 -36.64 -55.42 -21.13
CA LYS A 47 -36.68 -54.55 -22.33
C LYS A 47 -36.29 -53.09 -22.00
N PRO A 48 -35.55 -52.40 -22.90
CA PRO A 48 -35.15 -51.02 -22.69
C PRO A 48 -36.37 -50.09 -22.61
N LYS A 49 -36.25 -49.01 -21.82
CA LYS A 49 -37.26 -47.96 -21.78
C LYS A 49 -37.03 -47.00 -22.96
N ASN A 50 -38.08 -46.76 -23.75
CA ASN A 50 -38.06 -45.79 -24.86
C ASN A 50 -38.21 -44.33 -24.39
N GLN A 51 -38.46 -44.09 -23.09
CA GLN A 51 -38.59 -42.77 -22.49
C GLN A 51 -37.33 -42.38 -21.72
N GLY A 52 -36.71 -41.30 -22.18
CA GLY A 52 -35.49 -40.67 -21.64
C GLY A 52 -34.95 -39.67 -22.67
N TYR A 53 -34.28 -38.62 -22.20
CA TYR A 53 -33.66 -37.61 -23.07
C TYR A 53 -32.21 -37.98 -23.38
N ASP A 54 -31.80 -37.77 -24.62
CA ASP A 54 -30.44 -38.01 -25.10
C ASP A 54 -29.64 -36.70 -25.00
N CYS A 55 -28.75 -36.59 -24.00
CA CYS A 55 -27.94 -35.38 -23.75
C CYS A 55 -26.73 -35.22 -24.72
N SER A 56 -26.63 -36.02 -25.77
CA SER A 56 -25.48 -36.01 -26.69
C SER A 56 -25.58 -34.97 -27.82
N SER A 57 -26.75 -34.36 -28.05
CA SER A 57 -26.91 -33.25 -28.99
C SER A 57 -26.78 -31.93 -28.22
N GLY A 58 -25.96 -30.98 -28.66
CA GLY A 58 -25.77 -29.66 -28.03
C GLY A 58 -27.01 -28.74 -28.02
N SER A 59 -28.20 -29.31 -27.96
CA SER A 59 -29.49 -28.64 -27.88
C SER A 59 -29.83 -28.25 -26.43
N ARG A 60 -30.49 -27.10 -26.25
CA ARG A 60 -30.92 -26.64 -24.92
C ARG A 60 -32.14 -27.44 -24.47
N ILE A 61 -32.03 -28.13 -23.33
CA ILE A 61 -33.11 -28.94 -22.76
C ILE A 61 -33.85 -28.14 -21.68
N GLN A 62 -35.18 -28.13 -21.75
CA GLN A 62 -36.01 -27.53 -20.71
C GLN A 62 -36.10 -28.49 -19.51
N VAL A 63 -35.80 -27.98 -18.31
CA VAL A 63 -35.82 -28.75 -17.07
C VAL A 63 -36.68 -28.08 -16.01
N CYS A 64 -37.21 -28.87 -15.08
CA CYS A 64 -37.96 -28.34 -13.94
C CYS A 64 -37.01 -27.59 -13.00
N LYS A 65 -37.26 -26.29 -12.79
CA LYS A 65 -36.42 -25.41 -11.97
C LYS A 65 -36.25 -25.92 -10.53
N THR A 66 -37.33 -26.40 -9.91
CA THR A 66 -37.31 -26.85 -8.50
C THR A 66 -36.47 -28.12 -8.34
N VAL A 67 -36.64 -29.08 -9.24
CA VAL A 67 -35.85 -30.32 -9.27
C VAL A 67 -34.38 -30.00 -9.51
N PHE A 68 -34.07 -29.11 -10.45
CA PHE A 68 -32.69 -28.70 -10.72
C PHE A 68 -32.01 -28.11 -9.46
N LEU A 69 -32.67 -27.16 -8.79
CA LEU A 69 -32.13 -26.57 -7.56
C LEU A 69 -31.93 -27.61 -6.45
N SER A 70 -32.89 -28.53 -6.29
CA SER A 70 -32.83 -29.58 -5.27
C SER A 70 -31.72 -30.60 -5.54
N VAL A 71 -31.55 -31.03 -6.80
CA VAL A 71 -30.55 -32.04 -7.18
C VAL A 71 -29.14 -31.49 -7.02
N TYR A 72 -28.92 -30.24 -7.42
CA TYR A 72 -27.60 -29.61 -7.34
C TYR A 72 -27.34 -28.90 -6.00
N GLY A 73 -28.34 -28.79 -5.11
CA GLY A 73 -28.20 -28.10 -3.83
C GLY A 73 -27.91 -26.60 -3.97
N ILE A 74 -28.36 -25.97 -5.06
CA ILE A 74 -28.08 -24.57 -5.40
C ILE A 74 -29.26 -23.70 -4.96
N SER A 75 -28.98 -22.49 -4.46
CA SER A 75 -30.03 -21.53 -4.14
C SER A 75 -30.60 -20.83 -5.38
N VAL A 76 -31.85 -20.37 -5.31
CA VAL A 76 -32.49 -19.65 -6.42
C VAL A 76 -31.66 -18.43 -6.85
N ASP A 77 -31.05 -17.73 -5.90
CA ASP A 77 -30.27 -16.51 -6.17
C ASP A 77 -28.91 -16.81 -6.81
N GLN A 78 -28.26 -17.92 -6.42
CA GLN A 78 -27.07 -18.40 -7.13
C GLN A 78 -27.38 -18.74 -8.58
N LEU A 79 -28.50 -19.43 -8.84
CA LEU A 79 -28.93 -19.75 -10.21
C LEU A 79 -29.23 -18.48 -11.02
N ARG A 80 -29.91 -17.49 -10.42
CA ARG A 80 -30.17 -16.18 -11.05
C ARG A 80 -28.87 -15.47 -11.41
N ARG A 81 -27.91 -15.40 -10.48
CA ARG A 81 -26.61 -14.75 -10.69
C ARG A 81 -25.81 -15.42 -11.81
N ILE A 82 -25.70 -16.75 -11.79
CA ILE A 82 -24.97 -17.50 -12.81
C ILE A 82 -25.62 -17.33 -14.18
N ARG A 83 -26.96 -17.41 -14.26
CA ARG A 83 -27.70 -17.15 -15.51
C ARG A 83 -27.40 -15.76 -16.06
N GLN A 84 -27.45 -14.73 -15.22
CA GLN A 84 -27.18 -13.35 -15.64
C GLN A 84 -25.75 -13.19 -16.15
N LEU A 85 -24.77 -13.73 -15.43
CA LEU A 85 -23.36 -13.71 -15.82
C LEU A 85 -23.12 -14.45 -17.15
N LEU A 86 -23.79 -15.58 -17.36
CA LEU A 86 -23.71 -16.35 -18.61
C LEU A 86 -24.30 -15.56 -19.79
N ILE A 87 -25.41 -14.84 -19.59
CA ILE A 87 -25.99 -13.95 -20.62
C ILE A 87 -25.03 -12.80 -20.94
N GLU A 88 -24.37 -12.24 -19.93
CA GLU A 88 -23.39 -11.16 -20.11
C GLU A 88 -22.02 -11.63 -20.62
N GLY A 89 -21.79 -12.95 -20.72
CA GLY A 89 -20.49 -13.52 -21.11
C GLY A 89 -19.37 -13.26 -20.08
N LYS A 90 -19.71 -13.02 -18.81
CA LYS A 90 -18.74 -12.68 -17.76
C LYS A 90 -18.53 -13.84 -16.78
N PRO A 91 -17.30 -14.07 -16.31
CA PRO A 91 -17.06 -15.02 -15.23
C PRO A 91 -17.57 -14.47 -13.89
N PRO A 92 -17.92 -15.33 -12.93
CA PRO A 92 -18.25 -14.91 -11.57
C PRO A 92 -17.01 -14.34 -10.87
N ILE A 93 -17.05 -13.04 -10.55
CA ILE A 93 -16.00 -12.36 -9.76
C ILE A 93 -16.43 -12.31 -8.29
N ASP A 94 -15.50 -12.61 -7.37
CA ASP A 94 -15.73 -12.43 -5.93
C ASP A 94 -15.79 -10.94 -5.58
N LYS A 95 -16.90 -10.50 -4.97
CA LYS A 95 -17.14 -9.12 -4.54
C LYS A 95 -17.19 -8.97 -3.02
N ARG A 96 -16.81 -10.00 -2.26
CA ARG A 96 -16.75 -9.91 -0.79
C ARG A 96 -15.75 -8.81 -0.38
N GLY A 97 -16.13 -7.98 0.59
CA GLY A 97 -15.29 -6.89 1.10
C GLY A 97 -15.21 -5.63 0.23
N PHE A 98 -15.83 -5.60 -0.96
CA PHE A 98 -15.82 -4.42 -1.85
C PHE A 98 -16.92 -3.39 -1.55
N ASN A 99 -17.80 -3.68 -0.60
CA ASN A 99 -18.84 -2.74 -0.22
C ASN A 99 -18.24 -1.58 0.57
N ARG A 100 -18.57 -0.35 0.17
CA ARG A 100 -18.25 0.84 0.94
C ARG A 100 -18.92 0.70 2.33
N PRO A 101 -18.16 0.83 3.43
CA PRO A 101 -18.73 0.73 4.76
C PRO A 101 -19.74 1.87 4.98
N GLY A 102 -20.83 1.60 5.69
CA GLY A 102 -21.89 2.61 5.95
C GLY A 102 -21.37 3.86 6.69
N ASN A 103 -20.27 3.72 7.44
CA ASN A 103 -19.63 4.83 8.15
C ASN A 103 -18.62 5.61 7.28
N ALA A 104 -18.45 5.25 6.00
CA ALA A 104 -17.56 5.97 5.11
C ALA A 104 -18.07 7.41 4.91
N LYS A 105 -17.18 8.38 5.10
CA LYS A 105 -17.48 9.79 4.83
C LYS A 105 -17.70 10.01 3.33
N PRO A 106 -18.56 10.97 2.93
CA PRO A 106 -18.83 11.27 1.52
C PRO A 106 -17.55 11.73 0.81
N ALA A 107 -17.47 11.49 -0.49
CA ALA A 107 -16.27 11.79 -1.28
C ALA A 107 -16.00 13.31 -1.33
N ASP A 108 -17.06 14.12 -1.41
CA ASP A 108 -16.95 15.58 -1.46
C ASP A 108 -16.29 16.17 -0.21
N LEU A 109 -16.57 15.57 0.95
CA LEU A 109 -15.96 15.99 2.22
C LEU A 109 -14.47 15.64 2.28
N ILE A 110 -14.06 14.49 1.70
CA ILE A 110 -12.65 14.12 1.58
C ILE A 110 -11.93 15.13 0.68
N LEU A 111 -12.53 15.46 -0.47
CA LEU A 111 -11.97 16.42 -1.41
C LEU A 111 -11.82 17.82 -0.79
N LEU A 112 -12.81 18.27 -0.01
CA LEU A 112 -12.72 19.53 0.73
C LEU A 112 -11.54 19.56 1.70
N VAL A 113 -11.32 18.48 2.45
CA VAL A 113 -10.17 18.37 3.38
C VAL A 113 -8.85 18.38 2.60
N GLU A 114 -8.77 17.64 1.50
CA GLU A 114 -7.55 17.62 0.68
C GLU A 114 -7.23 18.97 0.07
N ASN A 115 -8.24 19.68 -0.45
CA ASN A 115 -8.08 21.01 -1.01
C ASN A 115 -7.62 22.01 0.04
N HIS A 116 -8.14 21.91 1.26
CA HIS A 116 -7.68 22.72 2.38
C HIS A 116 -6.23 22.41 2.77
N ILE A 117 -5.80 21.14 2.77
CA ILE A 117 -4.38 20.81 3.04
C ILE A 117 -3.48 21.37 1.93
N LYS A 118 -3.92 21.32 0.67
CA LYS A 118 -3.18 21.84 -0.49
C LYS A 118 -3.12 23.37 -0.55
N SER A 119 -3.99 24.09 0.15
CA SER A 119 -3.95 25.57 0.15
C SER A 119 -2.83 26.15 1.00
N PHE A 120 -2.17 25.36 1.84
CA PHE A 120 -1.02 25.82 2.61
C PHE A 120 0.24 25.90 1.74
N PRO A 121 1.08 26.94 1.91
CA PRO A 121 2.35 27.02 1.21
C PRO A 121 3.28 25.89 1.65
N VAL A 122 3.97 25.29 0.68
CA VAL A 122 4.90 24.17 0.88
C VAL A 122 6.26 24.58 0.34
N HIS A 123 7.31 24.33 1.13
CA HIS A 123 8.70 24.55 0.76
C HIS A 123 9.37 23.22 0.41
N GLU A 124 10.16 23.20 -0.65
CA GLU A 124 10.94 22.04 -1.06
C GLU A 124 12.38 22.16 -0.57
N ALA A 125 12.93 21.09 0.01
CA ALA A 125 14.34 21.06 0.36
C ALA A 125 15.21 20.89 -0.90
N HIS A 126 15.84 21.97 -1.34
CA HIS A 126 16.72 21.98 -2.52
C HIS A 126 18.03 21.19 -2.34
N TYR A 127 18.45 20.92 -1.10
CA TYR A 127 19.77 20.40 -0.78
C TYR A 127 19.82 18.90 -0.49
N THR A 128 18.68 18.23 -0.49
CA THR A 128 18.61 16.80 -0.20
C THR A 128 18.40 16.01 -1.49
N SER A 129 19.02 14.84 -1.61
CA SER A 129 18.83 13.93 -2.75
C SER A 129 17.39 13.37 -2.83
N HIS A 130 16.60 13.55 -1.77
CA HIS A 130 15.19 13.20 -1.70
C HIS A 130 14.34 14.48 -1.68
N GLU A 131 13.24 14.46 -2.43
CA GLU A 131 12.23 15.52 -2.45
C GLU A 131 11.49 15.56 -1.10
N TYR A 132 12.01 16.35 -0.16
CA TYR A 132 11.30 16.64 1.08
C TYR A 132 10.51 17.94 0.94
N ARG A 133 9.22 17.85 1.28
CA ARG A 133 8.28 18.97 1.31
C ARG A 133 7.94 19.33 2.74
N TYR A 134 8.03 20.62 3.05
CA TYR A 134 7.86 21.17 4.37
C TYR A 134 6.73 22.20 4.40
N LEU A 135 5.85 22.05 5.38
CA LEU A 135 4.94 23.10 5.84
C LEU A 135 5.66 23.96 6.89
N SER A 136 5.21 25.20 7.05
CA SER A 136 5.75 26.14 8.04
C SER A 136 5.95 25.50 9.42
N ALA A 137 7.06 25.84 10.07
CA ALA A 137 7.38 25.37 11.42
C ALA A 137 6.33 25.79 12.47
N ASN A 138 5.62 26.88 12.21
CA ASN A 138 4.57 27.41 13.10
C ASN A 138 3.22 26.70 12.92
N LEU A 139 3.10 25.86 11.90
CA LEU A 139 1.92 25.04 11.66
C LEU A 139 2.07 23.68 12.34
N ASN A 140 0.93 23.13 12.73
CA ASN A 140 0.80 21.72 13.05
C ASN A 140 -0.55 21.21 12.54
N VAL A 141 -0.72 19.89 12.41
CA VAL A 141 -1.95 19.30 11.88
C VAL A 141 -3.19 19.73 12.69
N LYS A 142 -3.03 19.97 14.00
CA LYS A 142 -4.13 20.40 14.88
C LYS A 142 -4.57 21.84 14.57
N ILE A 143 -3.64 22.75 14.34
CA ILE A 143 -3.88 24.14 13.92
C ILE A 143 -4.53 24.14 12.54
N MET A 144 -4.00 23.37 11.60
CA MET A 144 -4.62 23.24 10.27
C MET A 144 -6.06 22.74 10.38
N TRP A 145 -6.33 21.71 11.20
CA TRP A 145 -7.69 21.25 11.44
C TRP A 145 -8.58 22.30 12.11
N GLN A 146 -8.04 23.09 13.05
CA GLN A 146 -8.78 24.20 13.67
C GLN A 146 -9.19 25.24 12.62
N LEU A 147 -8.26 25.64 11.75
CA LEU A 147 -8.51 26.57 10.63
C LEU A 147 -9.60 26.04 9.68
N PHE A 148 -9.53 24.74 9.36
CA PHE A 148 -10.55 24.08 8.56
C PHE A 148 -11.92 24.11 9.24
N SER A 149 -11.97 23.77 10.53
CA SER A 149 -13.21 23.74 11.33
C SER A 149 -13.85 25.12 11.47
N SER A 150 -13.04 26.18 11.59
CA SER A 150 -13.53 27.55 11.60
C SER A 150 -14.09 28.01 10.25
N THR A 151 -13.52 27.53 9.14
CA THR A 151 -13.92 27.96 7.78
C THR A 151 -15.17 27.22 7.29
N CYS A 152 -15.29 25.92 7.59
CA CYS A 152 -16.35 25.04 7.06
C CYS A 152 -17.50 24.79 8.04
N GLY A 153 -17.56 25.49 9.17
CA GLY A 153 -18.55 25.26 10.23
C GLY A 153 -18.17 24.06 11.11
N ASN A 154 -18.23 24.29 12.42
CA ASN A 154 -17.41 23.65 13.45
C ASN A 154 -17.64 22.14 13.73
N LYS A 155 -18.23 21.34 12.82
CA LYS A 155 -18.66 19.95 13.12
C LYS A 155 -18.61 18.93 11.97
N MET A 156 -18.12 19.27 10.76
CA MET A 156 -18.11 18.28 9.65
C MET A 156 -17.06 17.17 9.82
N VAL A 157 -15.88 17.50 10.35
CA VAL A 157 -14.71 16.62 10.37
C VAL A 157 -14.05 16.60 11.74
N THR A 158 -13.91 15.41 12.32
CA THR A 158 -13.14 15.20 13.54
C THR A 158 -11.64 15.28 13.25
N TYR A 159 -10.84 15.78 14.20
CA TYR A 159 -9.37 15.83 14.10
C TYR A 159 -8.75 14.49 13.68
N GLY A 160 -9.22 13.37 14.25
CA GLY A 160 -8.69 12.04 13.89
C GLY A 160 -8.88 11.68 12.41
N PHE A 161 -9.99 12.09 11.80
CA PHE A 161 -10.22 11.87 10.37
C PHE A 161 -9.34 12.79 9.51
N TYR A 162 -9.20 14.06 9.90
CA TYR A 162 -8.32 15.01 9.24
C TYR A 162 -6.85 14.54 9.28
N LEU A 163 -6.39 14.08 10.45
CA LEU A 163 -5.05 13.53 10.64
C LEU A 163 -4.81 12.28 9.80
N LYS A 164 -5.83 11.42 9.67
CA LYS A 164 -5.76 10.22 8.83
C LYS A 164 -5.53 10.60 7.37
N ILE A 165 -6.34 11.52 6.82
CA ILE A 165 -6.16 12.02 5.44
C ILE A 165 -4.78 12.64 5.27
N PHE A 166 -4.34 13.48 6.22
CA PHE A 166 -3.01 14.10 6.15
C PHE A 166 -1.89 13.05 6.07
N LYS A 167 -1.93 12.01 6.90
CA LYS A 167 -0.87 10.98 6.94
C LYS A 167 -0.90 10.03 5.75
N GLU A 168 -2.08 9.67 5.27
CA GLU A 168 -2.23 8.68 4.20
C GLU A 168 -2.03 9.30 2.81
N ASN A 169 -2.48 10.55 2.61
CA ASN A 169 -2.52 11.18 1.28
C ASN A 169 -1.38 12.19 1.07
N PHE A 170 -0.68 12.62 2.12
CA PHE A 170 0.36 13.65 2.02
C PHE A 170 1.67 13.22 2.68
N ASN A 171 2.78 13.36 1.94
CA ASN A 171 4.14 13.21 2.44
C ASN A 171 4.73 14.59 2.80
N LEU A 172 4.09 15.30 3.74
CA LEU A 172 4.49 16.63 4.20
C LEU A 172 5.08 16.56 5.60
N LYS A 173 6.17 17.28 5.84
CA LYS A 173 6.78 17.46 7.16
C LYS A 173 6.52 18.88 7.68
N PHE A 174 6.58 19.08 8.99
CA PHE A 174 6.57 20.41 9.59
C PHE A 174 8.00 20.82 9.91
N GLY A 175 8.33 22.09 9.68
CA GLY A 175 9.64 22.64 10.02
C GLY A 175 10.28 23.36 8.85
N GLN A 176 11.51 23.80 9.06
CA GLN A 176 12.33 24.37 8.01
C GLN A 176 13.33 23.33 7.51
N PRO A 177 13.74 23.37 6.22
CA PRO A 177 14.87 22.58 5.74
C PRO A 177 16.08 22.87 6.62
N GLN A 178 16.47 21.89 7.43
CA GLN A 178 17.53 22.05 8.43
C GLN A 178 18.90 21.94 7.76
N VAL A 179 19.23 22.91 6.92
CA VAL A 179 20.59 23.08 6.43
C VAL A 179 20.86 24.57 6.36
N ASP A 180 21.55 25.09 7.37
CA ASP A 180 22.29 26.35 7.24
C ASP A 180 23.41 26.08 6.24
N THR A 181 23.07 26.20 4.96
CA THR A 181 24.07 26.25 3.90
C THR A 181 24.83 27.56 4.07
N CYS A 182 26.16 27.49 4.01
CA CYS A 182 26.97 28.70 3.96
C CYS A 182 26.49 29.56 2.79
N CYS A 183 26.04 30.79 3.08
CA CYS A 183 25.50 31.72 2.07
C CYS A 183 26.47 31.94 0.90
N VAL A 184 27.78 31.96 1.17
CA VAL A 184 28.82 32.05 0.14
C VAL A 184 28.86 30.78 -0.73
N CYS A 185 28.75 29.60 -0.13
CA CYS A 185 28.70 28.34 -0.89
C CYS A 185 27.46 28.28 -1.79
N GLU A 186 26.31 28.71 -1.27
CA GLU A 186 25.04 28.75 -1.99
C GLU A 186 25.09 29.72 -3.18
N GLN A 187 25.53 30.96 -2.95
CA GLN A 187 25.72 31.96 -4.00
C GLN A 187 26.65 31.47 -5.12
N LEU A 188 27.78 30.85 -4.77
CA LEU A 188 28.73 30.33 -5.76
C LEU A 188 28.16 29.14 -6.53
N ASN A 189 27.43 28.24 -5.86
CA ASN A 189 26.77 27.10 -6.53
C ASN A 189 25.67 27.56 -7.51
N VAL A 190 24.88 28.59 -7.16
CA VAL A 190 23.89 29.18 -8.07
C VAL A 190 24.58 29.77 -9.31
N LYS A 191 25.68 30.53 -9.11
CA LYS A 191 26.47 31.06 -10.22
C LYS A 191 27.03 29.95 -11.12
N ILE A 192 27.50 28.83 -10.56
CA ILE A 192 28.00 27.69 -11.35
C ILE A 192 26.89 27.07 -12.21
N LYS A 193 25.68 26.94 -11.66
CA LYS A 193 24.51 26.34 -12.34
C LYS A 193 23.86 27.27 -13.37
N SER A 194 24.14 28.57 -13.32
CA SER A 194 23.53 29.54 -14.25
C SER A 194 23.95 29.26 -15.71
N PRO A 195 22.98 29.18 -16.65
CA PRO A 195 23.27 28.97 -18.06
C PRO A 195 23.86 30.21 -18.75
N THR A 196 23.78 31.38 -18.12
CA THR A 196 24.18 32.66 -18.72
C THR A 196 25.68 32.99 -18.60
N LEU A 197 26.44 32.21 -17.81
CA LEU A 197 27.86 32.48 -17.54
C LEU A 197 28.80 31.76 -18.53
N ASN A 198 29.79 32.51 -19.02
CA ASN A 198 30.90 31.99 -19.84
C ASN A 198 31.75 30.97 -19.06
N ASP A 199 32.32 29.97 -19.74
CA ASP A 199 33.13 28.89 -19.17
C ASP A 199 34.39 29.38 -18.43
N GLY A 200 34.96 30.50 -18.86
CA GLY A 200 36.05 31.16 -18.14
C GLY A 200 35.62 31.66 -16.77
N ALA A 201 34.45 32.30 -16.70
CA ALA A 201 33.87 32.80 -15.45
C ALA A 201 33.43 31.65 -14.53
N LYS A 202 32.85 30.59 -15.08
CA LYS A 202 32.50 29.37 -14.31
C LYS A 202 33.72 28.77 -13.62
N ARG A 203 34.86 28.66 -14.32
CA ARG A 203 36.11 28.16 -13.73
C ARG A 203 36.61 29.02 -12.57
N ALA A 204 36.51 30.35 -12.68
CA ALA A 204 36.88 31.26 -11.60
C ALA A 204 35.99 31.07 -10.35
N VAL A 205 34.66 30.95 -10.54
CA VAL A 205 33.70 30.70 -9.45
C VAL A 205 33.94 29.34 -8.78
N VAL A 206 34.27 28.30 -9.56
CA VAL A 206 34.63 26.98 -9.01
C VAL A 206 35.93 27.06 -8.20
N ALA A 207 36.93 27.80 -8.67
CA ALA A 207 38.18 28.01 -7.93
C ALA A 207 37.94 28.75 -6.61
N GLU A 208 37.09 29.78 -6.63
CA GLU A 208 36.68 30.53 -5.44
C GLU A 208 35.99 29.62 -4.42
N LEU A 209 35.04 28.78 -4.88
CA LEU A 209 34.37 27.80 -4.04
C LEU A 209 35.35 26.80 -3.41
N MET A 210 36.34 26.34 -4.18
CA MET A 210 37.38 25.45 -3.67
C MET A 210 38.24 26.13 -2.59
N VAL A 211 38.64 27.38 -2.80
CA VAL A 211 39.41 28.17 -1.82
C VAL A 211 38.60 28.39 -0.55
N HIS A 212 37.33 28.76 -0.67
CA HIS A 212 36.42 28.93 0.46
C HIS A 212 36.33 27.65 1.31
N LYS A 213 36.07 26.49 0.68
CA LYS A 213 36.04 25.19 1.36
C LYS A 213 37.37 24.82 2.01
N ARG A 214 38.50 25.13 1.37
CA ARG A 214 39.84 24.88 1.95
C ARG A 214 40.11 25.76 3.18
N ARG A 215 39.69 27.04 3.16
CA ARG A 215 39.81 27.94 4.32
C ARG A 215 39.01 27.42 5.50
N ALA A 216 37.76 27.01 5.28
CA ALA A 216 36.93 26.40 6.32
C ALA A 216 37.58 25.12 6.90
N LYS A 217 38.06 24.21 6.04
CA LYS A 217 38.78 23.01 6.51
C LYS A 217 40.03 23.33 7.33
N LYS A 218 40.79 24.38 6.97
CA LYS A 218 41.98 24.80 7.73
C LYS A 218 41.61 25.24 9.15
N PHE A 219 40.50 25.96 9.31
CA PHE A 219 39.98 26.37 10.61
C PHE A 219 39.64 25.15 11.49
N PHE A 220 38.84 24.21 11.00
CA PHE A 220 38.49 23.00 11.76
C PHE A 220 39.70 22.13 12.10
N LYS A 221 40.64 21.96 11.16
CA LYS A 221 41.92 21.27 11.45
C LYS A 221 42.71 21.97 12.55
N LYS A 222 42.68 23.30 12.60
CA LYS A 222 43.37 24.05 13.66
C LYS A 222 42.69 23.84 15.01
N ILE A 223 41.35 23.87 15.07
CA ILE A 223 40.59 23.55 16.28
C ILE A 223 40.95 22.15 16.79
N GLU A 224 40.94 21.15 15.91
CA GLU A 224 41.30 19.77 16.26
C GLU A 224 42.73 19.69 16.80
N SER A 225 43.70 20.35 16.12
CA SER A 225 45.10 20.37 16.57
C SER A 225 45.26 21.03 17.95
N VAL A 226 44.56 22.14 18.21
CA VAL A 226 44.63 22.86 19.49
C VAL A 226 43.95 22.04 20.59
N SER A 227 42.80 21.41 20.27
CA SER A 227 42.12 20.52 21.21
C SER A 227 43.00 19.36 21.65
N ASN A 228 43.80 18.79 20.75
CA ASN A 228 44.74 17.71 21.12
C ASN A 228 45.88 18.23 22.00
N VAL A 229 46.47 19.40 21.68
CA VAL A 229 47.51 20.02 22.52
C VAL A 229 46.99 20.31 23.93
N CYS A 230 45.75 20.78 24.06
CA CYS A 230 45.13 21.03 25.37
C CYS A 230 44.77 19.75 26.14
N ARG A 231 44.63 18.61 25.47
CA ARG A 231 44.43 17.31 26.14
C ARG A 231 45.75 16.72 26.65
N GLU A 232 46.84 16.95 25.94
CA GLU A 232 48.16 16.38 26.26
C GLU A 232 48.95 17.22 27.27
N ARG A 233 48.68 18.52 27.37
CA ARG A 233 49.43 19.45 28.22
C ARG A 233 48.53 20.16 29.22
N ASP A 234 48.81 19.96 30.51
CA ASP A 234 48.11 20.65 31.61
C ASP A 234 48.40 22.15 31.68
N ASN A 235 49.42 22.65 30.95
CA ASN A 235 49.78 24.07 30.91
C ASN A 235 49.28 24.82 29.67
N ALA A 236 48.41 24.22 28.85
CA ALA A 236 47.91 24.83 27.62
C ALA A 236 46.37 24.88 27.60
N ALA A 237 45.81 26.07 27.42
CA ALA A 237 44.37 26.28 27.25
C ALA A 237 44.04 26.82 25.85
N GLY A 238 43.00 26.27 25.23
CA GLY A 238 42.50 26.68 23.92
C GLY A 238 41.22 27.47 24.08
N ILE A 239 41.21 28.70 23.59
CA ILE A 239 40.04 29.58 23.62
C ILE A 239 39.54 29.73 22.19
N THR A 240 38.31 29.25 21.95
CA THR A 240 37.59 29.48 20.69
C THR A 240 36.48 30.47 20.96
N ILE A 241 36.57 31.66 20.37
CA ILE A 241 35.52 32.67 20.45
C ILE A 241 34.73 32.58 19.16
N ASP A 242 33.52 32.05 19.26
CA ASP A 242 32.54 32.13 18.18
C ASP A 242 31.76 33.44 18.33
N TYR A 243 31.82 34.30 17.32
CA TYR A 243 31.07 35.56 17.27
C TYR A 243 29.67 35.38 16.68
N MET A 244 29.11 34.16 16.68
CA MET A 244 27.72 33.94 16.30
C MET A 244 26.77 34.69 17.26
N GLN A 245 26.34 35.87 16.79
CA GLN A 245 25.09 36.58 17.10
C GLN A 245 24.56 36.45 18.55
N ASN A 246 25.08 37.28 19.46
CA ASN A 246 24.45 37.52 20.77
C ASN A 246 23.29 38.55 20.72
N LEU A 247 22.80 38.92 19.54
CA LEU A 247 21.57 39.72 19.45
C LEU A 247 20.38 38.79 19.20
N GLN A 248 19.35 38.92 20.05
CA GLN A 248 18.01 38.42 19.71
C GLN A 248 17.53 39.18 18.47
N LEU A 249 17.76 38.60 17.29
CA LEU A 249 17.17 39.07 16.07
C LEU A 249 15.77 38.43 15.96
N PRO A 250 14.78 39.15 15.41
CA PRO A 250 13.55 38.49 14.97
C PRO A 250 13.92 37.34 14.04
N GLU A 251 13.20 36.22 14.14
CA GLU A 251 13.38 35.06 13.25
C GLU A 251 13.07 35.51 11.80
N VAL A 252 14.10 35.95 11.09
CA VAL A 252 14.01 36.24 9.66
C VAL A 252 14.37 34.96 8.93
N PRO A 253 13.43 34.30 8.23
CA PRO A 253 13.75 33.13 7.42
C PRO A 253 14.68 33.56 6.27
N ILE A 254 15.98 33.34 6.46
CA ILE A 254 17.05 33.76 5.52
C ILE A 254 16.77 33.21 4.12
N GLN A 255 16.24 32.00 4.03
CA GLN A 255 15.86 31.38 2.76
C GLN A 255 14.74 32.17 2.07
N GLU A 256 13.65 32.50 2.75
CA GLU A 256 12.53 33.25 2.15
C GLU A 256 12.98 34.65 1.70
N ALA A 257 13.75 35.36 2.52
CA ALA A 257 14.28 36.68 2.17
C ALA A 257 15.25 36.64 0.97
N PHE A 258 16.01 35.55 0.83
CA PHE A 258 16.99 35.38 -0.25
C PHE A 258 16.34 34.99 -1.59
N TYR A 259 15.21 34.28 -1.58
CA TYR A 259 14.48 33.85 -2.79
C TYR A 259 13.31 34.78 -3.20
N LEU A 260 13.04 35.85 -2.42
CA LEU A 260 12.03 36.87 -2.74
C LEU A 260 12.56 38.05 -3.57
N GLN A 261 13.82 38.00 -4.03
CA GLN A 261 14.42 38.97 -4.97
C GLN A 261 14.32 38.50 -6.41
#